data_AF-A0A848UAJ0-F1
#
_entry.id   AF-A0A848UAJ0-F1
#
_cell.length_a   1.000
_cell.length_b   1.000
_cell.length_c   1.000
_cell.angle_alpha   90.00
_cell.angle_beta   90.00
_cell.angle_gamma   90.00
#
_symmetry.space_group_name_H-M   'P 1'
#
loop_
_entity.id
_entity.type
_entity.pdbx_description
1 polymer ?
#
loop_
_entity_poly.entity_id
_entity_poly.type
_entity_poly.pdbx_seq_one_letter_code
_entity_poly.pdbx_strand_id
1 'polypeptide(L)' 'HGGFVTYVGHDGEGTAYMTMGGGCHGCSMSKMTMLEGVQTMLSEAIDGVERVKDLTDHSTGENPFYS' A
#
# COMPACT_ATOMS: atom_id res chain seq x y z
N HIS A 1 0.66 4.76 17.78
CA HIS A 1 1.25 4.06 16.64
C HIS A 1 1.69 5.11 15.64
N GLY A 2 2.98 5.47 15.58
CA GLY A 2 3.50 6.53 14.71
C GLY A 2 3.59 6.16 13.23
N GLY A 3 2.76 5.20 12.79
CA GLY A 3 2.75 4.70 11.42
C GLY A 3 1.96 5.63 10.52
N PHE A 4 2.44 5.83 9.31
CA PHE A 4 1.80 6.60 8.27
C PHE A 4 1.73 5.80 6.98
N VAL A 5 0.68 6.04 6.20
CA VAL A 5 0.51 5.53 4.84
C VAL A 5 0.44 6.72 3.91
N THR A 6 1.21 6.68 2.84
CA THR A 6 1.19 7.70 1.79
C THR A 6 0.73 7.04 0.50
N TYR A 7 -0.27 7.62 -0.14
CA TYR A 7 -0.73 7.18 -1.45
C TYR A 7 0.24 7.64 -2.55
N VAL A 8 0.56 6.75 -3.49
CA VAL A 8 1.50 6.99 -4.59
C VAL A 8 0.80 7.04 -5.93
N GLY A 9 -0.18 6.16 -6.16
CA GLY A 9 -0.88 6.06 -7.44
C GLY A 9 -1.81 4.85 -7.48
N HIS A 10 -2.49 4.64 -8.60
CA HIS A 10 -3.33 3.47 -8.83
C HIS A 10 -3.37 3.11 -10.32
N ASP A 11 -3.45 1.82 -10.65
CA ASP A 11 -3.63 1.37 -12.03
C ASP A 11 -5.10 1.28 -12.44
N GLY A 12 -5.29 1.14 -13.75
CA GLY A 12 -6.59 0.94 -14.35
C GLY A 12 -7.19 -0.45 -14.08
N GLU A 13 -6.45 -1.34 -13.40
CA GLU A 13 -6.87 -2.68 -13.03
C GLU A 13 -7.32 -2.76 -11.56
N GLY A 14 -7.37 -1.62 -10.84
CA GLY A 14 -7.86 -1.53 -9.48
C GLY A 14 -6.81 -1.77 -8.39
N THR A 15 -5.52 -1.75 -8.72
CA THR A 15 -4.44 -1.78 -7.71
C THR A 15 -4.10 -0.36 -7.27
N ALA A 16 -4.18 -0.09 -5.97
CA ALA A 16 -3.64 1.11 -5.35
C ALA A 16 -2.21 0.88 -4.84
N TYR A 17 -1.36 1.87 -5.04
CA TYR A 17 0.05 1.85 -4.67
C TYR A 17 0.28 2.84 -3.55
N MET A 18 0.91 2.36 -2.48
CA MET A 18 1.10 3.13 -1.26
C MET A 18 2.50 2.88 -0.70
N THR A 19 3.01 3.81 0.10
CA THR A 19 4.22 3.61 0.92
C THR A 19 3.85 3.75 2.37
N MET A 20 4.27 2.80 3.20
CA MET A 20 3.99 2.78 4.62
C MET A 20 5.28 2.99 5.42
N GLY A 21 5.28 4.00 6.29
CA GLY A 21 6.40 4.31 7.18
C GLY A 21 5.95 4.36 8.64
N GLY A 22 6.90 4.40 9.57
CA GLY A 22 6.62 4.76 10.98
C GLY A 22 5.96 3.71 11.89
N GLY A 23 5.84 2.46 11.47
CA GLY A 23 5.57 1.34 12.39
C GLY A 23 6.84 0.94 13.16
N CYS A 24 6.69 0.42 14.39
CA CYS A 24 7.76 -0.09 15.25
C CYS A 24 8.98 -0.61 14.46
N HIS A 25 10.15 0.02 14.67
CA HIS A 25 11.45 -0.23 14.02
C HIS A 25 11.77 -1.73 13.78
N GLY A 26 11.23 -2.33 12.72
CA GLY A 26 11.73 -3.62 12.22
C GLY A 26 10.91 -4.88 12.52
N CYS A 27 9.63 -4.80 12.90
CA CYS A 27 8.78 -6.00 12.92
C CYS A 27 8.04 -6.17 11.57
N SER A 28 8.63 -6.95 10.66
CA SER A 28 8.04 -7.28 9.35
C SER A 28 6.61 -7.82 9.42
N MET A 29 6.25 -8.56 10.48
CA MET A 29 4.88 -9.04 10.70
C MET A 29 3.86 -7.91 10.93
N SER A 30 4.25 -6.83 11.62
CA SER A 30 3.34 -5.70 11.86
C SER A 30 3.06 -4.87 10.60
N LYS A 31 3.96 -4.93 9.61
CA LYS A 31 3.78 -4.29 8.32
C LYS A 31 2.74 -5.03 7.47
N MET A 32 2.76 -6.37 7.48
CA MET A 32 1.78 -7.17 6.75
C MET A 32 0.37 -6.98 7.29
N THR A 33 0.18 -7.05 8.61
CA THR A 33 -1.16 -6.85 9.21
C THR A 33 -1.69 -5.44 8.98
N MET A 34 -0.81 -4.43 8.94
CA MET A 34 -1.18 -3.07 8.57
C MET A 34 -1.61 -2.98 7.11
N LEU A 35 -0.89 -3.62 6.19
CA LEU A 35 -1.25 -3.66 4.77
C LEU A 35 -2.62 -4.32 4.56
N GLU A 36 -2.87 -5.46 5.22
CA GLU A 36 -4.15 -6.16 5.15
C GLU A 36 -5.29 -5.28 5.66
N GLY A 37 -5.12 -4.62 6.80
CA GLY A 37 -6.13 -3.69 7.33
C GLY A 37 -6.41 -2.52 6.39
N VAL A 38 -5.38 -1.95 5.77
CA VAL A 38 -5.53 -0.87 4.78
C VAL A 38 -6.22 -1.36 3.52
N GLN A 39 -5.91 -2.57 3.04
CA GLN A 39 -6.56 -3.15 1.88
C GLN A 39 -8.06 -3.32 2.09
N THR A 40 -8.47 -3.96 3.19
CA THR A 40 -9.90 -4.16 3.50
C THR A 40 -10.63 -2.82 3.57
N MET A 41 -10.08 -1.85 4.31
CA MET A 41 -10.66 -0.52 4.44
C MET A 41 -10.83 0.19 3.09
N LEU A 42 -9.83 0.11 2.20
CA LEU A 42 -9.90 0.77 0.90
C LEU A 42 -10.86 0.08 -0.07
N SER A 43 -10.89 -1.26 -0.10
CA SER A 43 -11.83 -2.00 -0.95
C SER A 43 -13.29 -1.81 -0.53
N GLU A 44 -13.55 -1.60 0.77
CA GLU A 44 -14.89 -1.32 1.27
C GLU A 44 -15.32 0.14 1.04
N ALA A 45 -14.37 1.08 1.10
CA ALA A 45 -14.64 2.51 0.98
C ALA A 45 -14.65 3.02 -0.46
N ILE A 46 -13.91 2.39 -1.38
CA ILE A 46 -13.70 2.86 -2.75
C ILE A 46 -14.01 1.74 -3.72
N ASP A 47 -15.14 1.90 -4.43
CA ASP A 47 -15.50 1.00 -5.51
C ASP A 47 -14.48 1.11 -6.65
N GLY A 48 -13.91 -0.03 -7.05
CA GLY A 48 -12.80 -0.10 -8.02
C GLY A 48 -11.40 -0.28 -7.43
N VAL A 49 -11.22 -0.30 -6.09
CA VAL A 49 -9.96 -0.73 -5.47
C VAL A 49 -10.05 -2.22 -5.13
N GLU A 50 -9.34 -3.05 -5.88
CA GLU A 50 -9.26 -4.51 -5.67
C GLU A 50 -8.04 -4.92 -4.84
N ARG A 51 -6.92 -4.19 -4.98
CA ARG A 51 -5.63 -4.57 -4.39
C ARG A 51 -4.88 -3.35 -3.87
N VAL A 52 -4.07 -3.56 -2.83
CA VAL A 52 -3.15 -2.55 -2.31
C VAL A 52 -1.74 -3.12 -2.28
N LYS A 53 -0.78 -2.38 -2.83
CA LYS A 53 0.65 -2.73 -2.83
C LYS A 53 1.46 -1.70 -2.06
N ASP A 54 2.32 -2.20 -1.16
CA ASP A 54 3.33 -1.39 -0.49
C ASP A 54 4.61 -1.28 -1.33
N LEU A 55 5.06 -0.05 -1.57
CA LEU A 55 6.27 0.27 -2.34
C LEU A 55 7.47 0.62 -1.45
N THR A 56 7.39 0.37 -0.14
CA THR A 56 8.45 0.77 0.81
C THR A 56 9.72 -0.09 0.68
N ASP A 57 9.64 -1.27 0.06
CA ASP A 57 10.78 -2.17 -0.14
C ASP A 57 10.99 -2.51 -1.63
N HIS A 58 12.16 -2.14 -2.14
CA HIS A 58 12.58 -2.33 -3.52
C HIS A 58 12.84 -3.80 -3.82
N SER A 59 11.90 -4.45 -4.49
CA SER A 59 12.26 -5.19 -5.70
C SER A 59 11.52 -4.53 -6.85
N THR A 60 12.26 -3.74 -7.65
CA THR A 60 11.89 -3.20 -8.97
C THR A 60 10.66 -2.27 -8.96
N GLY A 61 10.80 -0.96 -8.86
CA GLY A 61 11.57 -0.16 -9.82
C GLY A 61 10.78 0.19 -11.10
N GLU A 62 9.54 -0.27 -11.23
CA GLU A 62 8.66 0.14 -12.34
C GLU A 62 7.37 0.71 -11.74
N ASN A 63 7.27 2.04 -11.71
CA ASN A 63 6.01 2.75 -11.47
C ASN A 63 5.34 2.90 -12.85
N PRO A 64 4.34 2.07 -13.21
CA PRO A 64 3.76 2.09 -14.56
C PRO A 64 2.76 3.24 -14.77
N PHE A 65 2.72 4.24 -13.87
CA PHE A 65 1.70 5.29 -13.87
C PHE A 65 1.81 6.34 -14.98
N TYR A 66 2.78 6.20 -15.89
CA TYR A 66 2.88 7.00 -17.10
C TYR A 66 3.48 6.16 -18.24
N SER A 67 2.66 5.42 -18.99
CA SER A 67 2.98 4.98 -20.36
C SER A 67 1.69 4.82 -21.16
#